data_AF-A0A8T2N869-F1
#
_entry.id   AF-A0A8T2N869-F1
#
_cell.length_a   1.000
_cell.length_b   1.000
_cell.length_c   1.000
_cell.angle_alpha   90.00
_cell.angle_beta   90.00
_cell.angle_gamma   90.00
#
_symmetry.space_group_name_H-M   'P 1'
#
loop_
_entity.id
_entity.type
_entity.pdbx_description
1 polymer ?
#
loop_
_entity_poly.entity_id
_entity_poly.type
_entity_poly.pdbx_seq_one_letter_code
_entity_poly.pdbx_strand_id
1 'polypeptide(L)'
;KYCLSIGGNLASVHSKEEYLFLQHIVQRSHVGYPNVWLGGSNIFEVSTWLWSDGSKFDYENWNYGQPDTYGGYEHCLEMNAG
;
A
#
# COMPACT_ATOMS: atom_id res chain seq x y z
N LYS A 1 -4.83 -13.30 -0.09
CA LYS A 1 -4.75 -14.29 -1.22
C LYS A 1 -5.84 -14.12 -2.28
N TYR A 2 -6.86 -13.28 -2.08
CA TYR A 2 -7.97 -13.15 -3.03
C TYR A 2 -7.54 -12.61 -4.41
N CYS A 3 -6.77 -11.52 -4.49
CA CYS A 3 -6.33 -10.96 -5.78
C CYS A 3 -5.59 -11.98 -6.65
N LEU A 4 -4.70 -12.79 -6.06
CA LEU A 4 -4.00 -13.86 -6.76
C LEU A 4 -4.95 -14.91 -7.34
N SER A 5 -6.04 -15.23 -6.64
CA SER A 5 -7.02 -16.23 -7.11
C SER A 5 -7.81 -15.78 -8.34
N ILE A 6 -7.83 -14.47 -8.63
CA ILE A 6 -8.45 -13.89 -9.82
C ILE A 6 -7.41 -13.43 -10.86
N GLY A 7 -6.15 -13.87 -10.73
CA GLY A 7 -5.08 -13.55 -11.69
C GLY A 7 -4.46 -12.16 -11.55
N GLY A 8 -4.66 -11.48 -10.42
CA GLY A 8 -4.10 -10.15 -10.14
C GLY A 8 -3.30 -10.09 -8.83
N ASN A 9 -2.91 -8.89 -8.43
CA ASN A 9 -2.21 -8.60 -7.18
C ASN A 9 -2.96 -7.53 -6.37
N LEU A 10 -2.53 -7.29 -5.13
CA LEU A 10 -2.94 -6.05 -4.46
C LEU A 10 -2.31 -4.86 -5.21
N ALA A 11 -3.00 -3.73 -5.20
CA ALA A 11 -2.62 -2.57 -6.02
C ALA A 11 -1.22 -2.05 -5.64
N SER A 12 -0.43 -1.75 -6.66
CA SER A 12 0.77 -0.92 -6.62
C SER A 12 0.41 0.54 -6.93
N VAL A 13 1.29 1.46 -6.57
CA VAL A 13 1.13 2.89 -6.85
C VAL A 13 2.47 3.44 -7.33
N HIS A 14 2.44 4.15 -8.45
CA HIS A 14 3.61 4.70 -9.16
C HIS A 14 3.50 6.21 -9.41
N SER A 15 2.41 6.84 -8.99
CA SER A 15 2.21 8.27 -9.14
C SER A 15 1.20 8.82 -8.13
N LYS A 16 1.22 10.15 -7.96
CA LYS A 16 0.22 10.85 -7.15
C LYS A 16 -1.17 10.70 -7.73
N GLU A 17 -1.28 10.67 -9.06
CA GLU A 17 -2.55 10.53 -9.78
C GLU A 17 -3.19 9.16 -9.51
N GLU A 18 -2.39 8.09 -9.54
CA GLU A 18 -2.85 6.73 -9.15
C GLU A 18 -3.27 6.67 -7.69
N TYR A 19 -2.50 7.27 -6.78
CA TYR A 19 -2.87 7.37 -5.37
C TYR A 19 -4.24 8.05 -5.19
N LEU A 20 -4.43 9.22 -5.80
CA LEU A 20 -5.69 9.96 -5.73
C LEU A 20 -6.85 9.21 -6.37
N PHE A 21 -6.61 8.43 -7.43
CA PHE A 21 -7.60 7.58 -8.05
C PHE A 21 -8.06 6.46 -7.10
N LEU A 22 -7.14 5.77 -6.43
CA LEU A 22 -7.47 4.75 -5.43
C LEU A 22 -8.22 5.36 -4.24
N GLN A 23 -7.79 6.53 -3.77
CA GLN A 23 -8.49 7.28 -2.72
C GLN A 23 -9.95 7.56 -3.09
N HIS A 24 -10.22 8.02 -4.32
CA HIS A 24 -11.58 8.24 -4.81
C HIS A 24 -12.42 6.95 -4.84
N ILE A 25 -11.82 5.81 -5.22
CA ILE A 25 -12.52 4.51 -5.20
C ILE A 25 -12.94 4.15 -3.78
N VAL A 26 -12.04 4.28 -2.80
CA VAL A 26 -12.34 3.97 -1.39
C VAL A 26 -13.45 4.86 -0.85
N GLN A 27 -13.37 6.18 -1.10
CA GLN A 27 -14.37 7.15 -0.66
C GLN A 27 -15.77 6.84 -1.21
N ARG A 28 -15.85 6.37 -2.47
CA ARG A 28 -17.14 6.03 -3.10
C ARG A 28 -17.69 4.67 -2.64
N SER A 29 -16.82 3.75 -2.25
CA SER A 29 -17.20 2.36 -1.95
C SER A 29 -17.49 2.13 -0.48
N HIS A 30 -16.91 2.93 0.42
CA HIS A 30 -17.04 2.75 1.86
C HIS A 30 -17.26 4.06 2.61
N VAL A 31 -18.29 4.08 3.46
CA VAL A 31 -18.51 5.17 4.41
C VAL A 31 -17.38 5.17 5.44
N GLY A 32 -16.86 6.36 5.77
CA GLY A 32 -15.83 6.53 6.81
C GLY A 32 -14.38 6.43 6.33
N TYR A 33 -14.16 6.24 5.01
CA TYR A 33 -12.82 6.33 4.40
C TYR A 33 -11.75 5.46 5.09
N PRO A 34 -11.96 4.13 5.13
CA PRO A 34 -11.10 3.23 5.91
C PRO A 34 -9.67 3.14 5.36
N ASN A 35 -8.75 2.71 6.22
CA ASN A 35 -7.44 2.22 5.81
C ASN A 35 -7.63 1.00 4.90
N VAL A 36 -6.82 0.91 3.85
CA VAL A 36 -6.87 -0.24 2.94
C VAL A 36 -5.47 -0.73 2.60
N TRP A 37 -5.35 -2.06 2.50
CA TRP A 37 -4.11 -2.72 2.12
C TRP A 37 -3.74 -2.44 0.66
N LEU A 38 -2.48 -2.10 0.44
CA LEU A 38 -1.83 -2.09 -0.86
C LEU A 38 -0.88 -3.29 -0.97
N GLY A 39 -0.29 -3.47 -2.15
CA GLY A 39 0.61 -4.60 -2.42
C GLY A 39 2.02 -4.45 -1.84
N GLY A 40 2.28 -3.41 -1.05
CA GLY A 40 3.61 -3.06 -0.57
C GLY A 40 4.00 -3.87 0.67
N SER A 41 5.23 -4.38 0.70
CA SER A 41 5.80 -5.00 1.90
C SER A 41 7.32 -4.87 1.97
N ASN A 42 7.88 -4.85 3.18
CA ASN A 42 9.33 -4.86 3.45
C ASN A 42 9.76 -6.10 4.26
N ILE A 43 9.00 -7.20 4.17
CA ILE A 43 9.19 -8.41 5.00
C ILE A 43 10.57 -9.07 4.84
N PHE A 44 11.22 -8.88 3.69
CA PHE A 44 12.52 -9.48 3.39
C PHE A 44 13.69 -8.64 3.92
N GLU A 45 13.54 -7.32 3.95
CA GLU A 45 14.55 -6.38 4.41
C GLU A 45 13.82 -5.10 4.87
N VAL A 46 13.95 -4.76 6.16
CA VAL A 46 13.17 -3.70 6.83
C VAL A 46 13.25 -2.34 6.12
N SER A 47 14.38 -2.04 5.46
CA SER A 47 14.58 -0.79 4.72
C SER A 47 14.17 -0.83 3.24
N THR A 48 13.73 -1.99 2.74
CA THR A 48 13.49 -2.19 1.30
C THR A 48 12.03 -2.62 1.06
N TRP A 49 11.22 -1.68 0.57
CA TRP A 49 9.84 -1.95 0.18
C TRP A 49 9.74 -2.49 -1.24
N LEU A 50 8.85 -3.47 -1.43
CA LEU A 50 8.58 -4.13 -2.71
C LEU A 50 7.08 -4.23 -2.96
N TRP A 51 6.67 -4.07 -4.21
CA TRP A 51 5.30 -4.35 -4.63
C TRP A 51 5.10 -5.84 -4.95
N SER A 52 3.98 -6.39 -4.51
CA SER A 52 3.62 -7.80 -4.71
C SER A 52 3.43 -8.20 -6.19
N ASP A 53 3.24 -7.23 -7.08
CA ASP A 53 3.10 -7.45 -8.53
C ASP A 53 4.44 -7.46 -9.28
N GLY A 54 5.57 -7.22 -8.59
CA GLY A 54 6.91 -7.20 -9.17
C GLY A 54 7.29 -5.88 -9.86
N SER A 55 6.42 -4.87 -9.83
CA SER A 55 6.75 -3.53 -10.29
C SER A 55 7.79 -2.86 -9.35
N LYS A 56 8.43 -1.79 -9.84
CA LYS A 56 9.40 -1.06 -9.03
C LYS A 56 8.70 -0.28 -7.92
N PHE A 57 9.28 -0.29 -6.73
CA PHE A 57 8.86 0.62 -5.66
C PHE A 57 9.50 1.99 -5.91
N ASP A 58 8.85 2.83 -6.72
CA ASP A 58 9.37 4.10 -7.24
C ASP A 58 8.50 5.33 -6.88
N TYR A 59 7.46 5.11 -6.08
CA TYR A 59 6.61 6.16 -5.55
C TYR A 59 6.39 5.96 -4.05
N GLU A 60 6.59 7.05 -3.30
CA GLU A 60 6.49 7.07 -1.85
C GLU A 60 5.63 8.25 -1.42
N ASN A 61 4.67 7.98 -0.54
CA ASN A 61 3.78 9.00 0.05
C ASN A 61 3.49 8.63 1.51
N TRP A 62 4.57 8.47 2.27
CA TRP A 62 4.49 8.10 3.68
C TRP A 62 3.97 9.25 4.53
N ASN A 63 3.22 8.91 5.58
CA ASN A 63 2.90 9.88 6.62
C ASN A 63 4.14 10.27 7.40
N TYR A 64 4.05 11.38 8.13
CA TYR A 64 5.13 11.85 8.96
C TYR A 64 5.59 10.76 9.95
N GLY A 65 6.88 10.42 9.89
CA GLY A 65 7.49 9.40 10.74
C GLY A 65 7.39 7.96 10.21
N GLN A 66 6.72 7.72 9.09
CA GLN A 66 6.61 6.40 8.46
C GLN A 66 7.58 6.26 7.27
N PRO A 67 8.00 5.03 6.91
CA PRO A 67 7.76 3.77 7.62
C PRO A 67 8.71 3.63 8.82
N ASP A 68 8.19 3.38 10.04
CA ASP A 68 9.03 3.20 11.25
C ASP A 68 9.21 1.73 11.65
N THR A 69 8.50 0.81 10.98
CA THR A 69 8.47 -0.63 11.33
C THR A 69 8.21 -0.79 12.83
N TYR A 70 7.15 -0.17 13.35
CA TYR A 70 6.91 -0.08 14.78
C TYR A 70 6.98 -1.46 15.47
N GLY A 71 7.79 -1.55 16.52
CA GLY A 71 8.01 -2.79 17.27
C GLY A 71 8.70 -3.92 16.48
N GLY A 72 9.10 -3.70 15.23
CA GLY A 72 9.66 -4.73 14.35
C GLY A 72 8.63 -5.64 13.69
N TYR A 73 7.34 -5.24 13.63
CA TYR A 73 6.25 -6.10 13.14
C TYR A 73 5.43 -5.50 11.99
N GLU A 74 5.62 -4.24 11.66
CA GLU A 74 4.85 -3.56 10.61
C GLU A 74 5.51 -3.71 9.24
N HIS A 75 5.11 -4.76 8.53
CA HIS A 75 5.71 -5.12 7.24
C HIS A 75 4.80 -5.02 6.02
N CYS A 76 3.57 -4.55 6.20
CA CYS A 76 2.56 -4.46 5.14
C CYS A 76 2.11 -3.01 4.97
N LEU A 77 1.94 -2.58 3.72
CA LEU A 77 1.60 -1.20 3.38
C LEU A 77 0.08 -1.01 3.38
N GLU A 78 -0.39 -0.01 4.11
CA GLU A 78 -1.75 0.51 3.99
C GLU A 78 -1.76 1.98 3.56
N MET A 79 -2.81 2.38 2.84
CA MET A 79 -3.09 3.79 2.56
C MET A 79 -4.25 4.29 3.42
N ASN A 80 -4.36 5.63 3.52
CA ASN A 80 -5.33 6.34 4.36
C ASN A 80 -5.14 6.15 5.88
N ALA A 81 -4.03 5.54 6.30
CA ALA A 81 -3.62 5.61 7.69
C ALA A 81 -3.39 7.08 8.09
N GLY A 82 -3.83 7.47 9.28
CA GLY A 82 -3.41 8.68 10.03
C GLY A 82 -3.31 10.01 9.29
#